data_AF-A0A183U219-F1
#
_entry.id   AF-A0A183U219-F1
#
_cell.length_a   1.000
_cell.length_b   1.000
_cell.length_c   1.000
_cell.angle_alpha   90.00
_cell.angle_beta   90.00
_cell.angle_gamma   90.00
#
_symmetry.space_group_name_H-M   'P 1'
#
loop_
_entity.id
_entity.type
_entity.pdbx_description
1 polymer ?
#
loop_
_entity_poly.entity_id
_entity_poly.type
_entity_poly.pdbx_seq_one_letter_code
_entity_poly.pdbx_strand_id
1 'polypeptide(L)'
;MLARRVLQSFRGYSRASGELSAWLESELQRIKASITRMDGGTYKHERIIIGRQSTEISVLSGKTKLLNFCANNYLGLSSHPEVIQAAKEALDTHGAGMSSVRFICGTQDIHRELEIKIAKFHGREDSILYAACFDANGGFFDVLTNENDAIISDELNHASIIDGIRLCKAKKYRYKHIDMADLERILAETKSLFSYYSF
;
A
#
# COMPACT_ATOMS: atom_id res chain seq x y z
N MET A 1 37.72 23.97 26.33
CA MET A 1 36.34 24.25 25.85
C MET A 1 35.71 23.08 25.07
N LEU A 2 36.45 22.32 24.27
CA LEU A 2 35.92 21.20 23.45
C LEU A 2 35.21 20.10 24.28
N ALA A 3 35.81 19.67 25.39
CA ALA A 3 35.28 18.58 26.23
C ALA A 3 33.92 18.87 26.89
N ARG A 4 33.64 20.14 27.26
CA ARG A 4 32.34 20.53 27.86
C ARG A 4 31.20 20.50 26.84
N ARG A 5 31.46 20.88 25.58
CA ARG A 5 30.47 20.82 24.49
C ARG A 5 30.13 19.38 24.12
N VAL A 6 31.13 18.50 24.07
CA VAL A 6 30.94 17.06 23.82
C VAL A 6 30.14 16.40 24.96
N LEU A 7 30.46 16.69 26.22
CA LEU A 7 29.69 16.16 27.36
C LEU A 7 28.24 16.69 27.41
N GLN A 8 28.00 17.95 27.02
CA GLN A 8 26.65 18.49 26.89
C GLN A 8 25.85 17.83 25.75
N SER A 9 26.49 17.54 24.60
CA SER A 9 25.82 16.84 23.50
C SER A 9 25.50 15.38 23.86
N PHE A 10 26.38 14.68 24.58
CA PHE A 10 26.09 13.33 25.10
C PHE A 10 24.93 13.31 26.11
N ARG A 11 24.85 14.31 27.00
CA ARG A 11 23.71 14.45 27.93
C ARG A 11 22.40 14.78 27.21
N GLY A 12 22.44 15.63 26.18
CA GLY A 12 21.27 15.93 25.34
C GLY A 12 20.76 14.70 24.59
N TYR A 13 21.67 13.88 24.03
CA TYR A 13 21.34 12.62 23.37
C TYR A 13 20.70 11.59 24.33
N SER A 14 21.27 11.44 25.53
CA SER A 14 20.71 10.54 26.56
C SER A 14 19.32 10.97 27.03
N ARG A 15 19.07 12.28 27.14
CA ARG A 15 17.76 12.82 27.52
C ARG A 15 16.73 12.67 26.40
N ALA A 16 17.08 13.01 25.16
CA ALA A 16 16.22 12.81 24.01
C ALA A 16 15.87 11.32 23.80
N SER A 17 16.83 10.42 24.03
CA SER A 17 16.58 8.98 24.03
C SER A 17 15.62 8.56 25.14
N GLY A 18 15.75 9.11 26.36
CA GLY A 18 14.84 8.82 27.47
C GLY A 18 13.42 9.34 27.22
N GLU A 19 13.28 10.55 26.67
CA GLU A 19 12.00 11.15 26.31
C GLU A 19 11.32 10.37 25.17
N LEU A 20 12.07 9.96 24.14
CA LEU A 20 11.56 9.10 23.07
C LEU A 20 11.11 7.74 23.61
N SER A 21 11.91 7.08 24.46
CA SER A 21 11.54 5.80 25.06
C SER A 21 10.27 5.91 25.91
N ALA A 22 10.15 6.96 26.75
CA ALA A 22 8.97 7.18 27.56
C ALA A 22 7.72 7.45 26.69
N TRP A 23 7.87 8.19 25.59
CA TRP A 23 6.80 8.39 24.62
C TRP A 23 6.40 7.09 23.92
N LEU A 24 7.36 6.30 23.44
CA LEU A 24 7.11 5.00 22.82
C LEU A 24 6.43 4.02 23.78
N GLU A 25 6.82 4.02 25.05
CA GLU A 25 6.19 3.20 26.09
C GLU A 25 4.74 3.64 26.33
N SER A 26 4.50 4.94 26.47
CA SER A 26 3.15 5.50 26.59
C SER A 26 2.26 5.12 25.39
N GLU A 27 2.82 5.25 24.18
CA GLU A 27 2.13 4.90 22.95
C GLU A 27 1.83 3.40 22.87
N LEU A 28 2.80 2.55 23.22
CA LEU A 28 2.60 1.10 23.29
C LEU A 28 1.53 0.72 24.32
N GLN A 29 1.50 1.37 25.48
CA GLN A 29 0.46 1.14 26.48
C GLN A 29 -0.90 1.58 25.96
N ARG A 30 -0.98 2.70 25.23
CA ARG A 30 -2.22 3.15 24.57
C ARG A 30 -2.74 2.12 23.57
N ILE A 31 -1.86 1.58 22.71
CA ILE A 31 -2.24 0.55 21.72
C ILE A 31 -2.65 -0.74 22.44
N LYS A 32 -1.90 -1.19 23.47
CA LYS A 32 -2.25 -2.40 24.25
C LYS A 32 -3.57 -2.25 25.01
N ALA A 33 -3.85 -1.07 25.57
CA ALA A 33 -5.11 -0.79 26.24
C ALA A 33 -6.32 -0.84 25.29
N SER A 34 -6.12 -0.76 23.97
CA SER A 34 -7.20 -1.01 23.00
C SER A 34 -7.68 -2.47 23.01
N ILE A 35 -6.83 -3.43 23.40
CA ILE A 35 -7.15 -4.87 23.43
C ILE A 35 -8.30 -5.19 24.39
N THR A 36 -8.41 -4.47 25.51
CA THR A 36 -9.37 -4.77 26.59
C THR A 36 -10.74 -4.13 26.40
N ARG A 37 -10.89 -3.22 25.43
CA ARG A 37 -12.18 -2.57 25.18
C ARG A 37 -13.00 -3.43 24.21
N MET A 38 -14.25 -3.71 24.61
CA MET A 38 -15.24 -4.42 23.78
C MET A 38 -15.71 -3.62 22.55
N ASP A 39 -15.14 -2.43 22.30
CA ASP A 39 -15.47 -1.53 21.18
C ASP A 39 -14.60 -1.76 19.92
N GLY A 40 -13.82 -2.84 19.87
CA GLY A 40 -13.03 -3.20 18.70
C GLY A 40 -11.64 -2.55 18.69
N GLY A 41 -10.81 -2.95 19.66
CA GLY A 41 -9.42 -2.53 19.76
C GLY A 41 -8.64 -2.59 18.45
N THR A 42 -7.70 -1.65 18.27
CA THR A 42 -6.87 -1.56 17.06
C THR A 42 -5.68 -2.52 17.06
N TYR A 43 -5.35 -3.08 18.22
CA TYR A 43 -4.29 -4.06 18.34
C TYR A 43 -4.67 -5.37 17.65
N LYS A 44 -3.81 -5.86 16.76
CA LYS A 44 -4.03 -7.07 15.96
C LYS A 44 -3.09 -8.19 16.39
N HIS A 45 -3.63 -9.39 16.54
CA HIS A 45 -2.84 -10.61 16.70
C HIS A 45 -2.86 -11.40 15.39
N GLU A 46 -1.68 -11.69 14.84
CA GLU A 46 -1.57 -12.54 13.66
C GLU A 46 -1.81 -14.00 14.01
N ARG A 47 -2.49 -14.72 13.12
CA ARG A 47 -2.57 -16.18 13.15
C ARG A 47 -1.57 -16.74 12.16
N ILE A 48 -0.64 -17.55 12.65
CA ILE A 48 0.39 -18.15 11.80
C ILE A 48 -0.22 -19.30 11.01
N ILE A 49 -0.40 -19.12 9.70
CA ILE A 49 -0.82 -20.16 8.76
C ILE A 49 0.38 -21.02 8.38
N ILE A 50 0.20 -22.34 8.32
CA ILE A 50 1.23 -23.30 7.94
C ILE A 50 0.83 -23.98 6.63
N GLY A 51 1.79 -24.01 5.69
CA GLY A 51 1.62 -24.67 4.40
C GLY A 51 1.09 -23.74 3.31
N ARG A 52 0.56 -24.34 2.24
CA ARG A 52 0.03 -23.64 1.08
C ARG A 52 -1.30 -22.97 1.38
N GLN A 53 -1.58 -21.86 0.69
CA GLN A 53 -2.89 -21.21 0.76
C GLN A 53 -3.93 -22.06 0.03
N SER A 54 -5.09 -22.29 0.65
CA SER A 54 -6.16 -23.14 0.11
C SER A 54 -7.49 -22.85 0.81
N THR A 55 -8.57 -23.46 0.33
CA THR A 55 -9.88 -23.46 1.01
C THR A 55 -9.80 -24.09 2.40
N GLU A 56 -8.90 -25.05 2.61
CA GLU A 56 -8.61 -25.66 3.90
C GLU A 56 -7.16 -25.38 4.32
N ILE A 57 -6.95 -24.76 5.49
CA ILE A 57 -5.63 -24.33 5.99
C ILE A 57 -5.33 -24.92 7.37
N SER A 58 -4.04 -25.01 7.69
CA SER A 58 -3.55 -25.28 9.04
C SER A 58 -3.04 -24.01 9.69
N VAL A 59 -3.23 -23.87 11.00
CA VAL A 59 -2.67 -22.76 11.79
C VAL A 59 -1.82 -23.31 12.93
N LEU A 60 -0.71 -22.64 13.26
CA LEU A 60 0.27 -23.14 14.25
C LEU A 60 -0.33 -23.43 15.62
N SER A 61 -1.26 -22.59 16.07
CA SER A 61 -1.94 -22.75 17.36
C SER A 61 -3.09 -23.77 17.34
N GLY A 62 -3.43 -24.31 16.17
CA GLY A 62 -4.57 -25.20 15.96
C GLY A 62 -4.16 -26.67 15.84
N LYS A 63 -4.97 -27.56 16.42
CA LYS A 63 -4.82 -29.01 16.25
C LYS A 63 -5.56 -29.54 15.01
N THR A 64 -6.48 -28.75 14.46
CA THR A 64 -7.34 -29.13 13.34
C THR A 64 -7.19 -28.14 12.20
N LYS A 65 -7.51 -28.60 10.99
CA LYS A 65 -7.60 -27.74 9.82
C LYS A 65 -8.86 -26.87 9.87
N LEU A 66 -8.80 -25.71 9.22
CA LEU A 66 -9.85 -24.70 9.19
C LEU A 66 -10.24 -24.40 7.75
N LEU A 67 -11.51 -24.10 7.52
CA LEU A 67 -11.95 -23.52 6.25
C LEU A 67 -11.60 -22.03 6.20
N ASN A 68 -10.98 -21.60 5.12
CA ASN A 68 -10.51 -20.23 4.94
C ASN A 68 -11.51 -19.39 4.14
N PHE A 69 -12.28 -18.56 4.84
CA PHE A 69 -13.23 -17.61 4.26
C PHE A 69 -12.75 -16.16 4.31
N CYS A 70 -11.48 -15.90 4.66
CA CYS A 70 -10.92 -14.55 4.78
C CYS A 70 -9.73 -14.28 3.85
N ALA A 71 -9.42 -15.18 2.93
CA ALA A 71 -8.40 -14.96 1.91
C ALA A 71 -8.97 -14.30 0.65
N ASN A 72 -8.16 -13.44 0.03
CA ASN A 72 -8.44 -12.85 -1.28
C ASN A 72 -8.00 -13.77 -2.44
N ASN A 73 -8.00 -15.10 -2.22
CA ASN A 73 -7.61 -16.10 -3.21
C ASN A 73 -8.83 -16.57 -4.02
N TYR A 74 -9.53 -15.62 -4.65
CA TYR A 74 -10.86 -15.84 -5.23
C TYR A 74 -10.92 -16.96 -6.26
N LEU A 75 -9.88 -17.10 -7.09
CA LEU A 75 -9.81 -18.11 -8.15
C LEU A 75 -9.00 -19.36 -7.74
N GLY A 76 -8.51 -19.43 -6.50
CA GLY A 76 -7.67 -20.55 -6.06
C GLY A 76 -6.25 -20.58 -6.65
N LEU A 77 -5.82 -19.54 -7.37
CA LEU A 77 -4.58 -19.57 -8.16
C LEU A 77 -3.30 -19.45 -7.35
N SER A 78 -3.35 -18.96 -6.10
CA SER A 78 -2.16 -18.71 -5.27
C SER A 78 -1.24 -19.92 -5.07
N SER A 79 -1.77 -21.14 -5.17
CA SER A 79 -1.01 -22.40 -5.07
C SER A 79 -1.32 -23.35 -6.22
N HIS A 80 -1.77 -22.83 -7.37
CA HIS A 80 -2.04 -23.64 -8.55
C HIS A 80 -0.74 -24.29 -9.06
N PRO A 81 -0.74 -25.59 -9.45
CA PRO A 81 0.48 -26.29 -9.87
C PRO A 81 1.25 -25.58 -10.99
N GLU A 82 0.54 -25.04 -11.99
CA GLU A 82 1.17 -24.33 -13.11
C GLU A 82 1.84 -23.01 -12.68
N VAL A 83 1.23 -22.28 -11.74
CA VAL A 83 1.81 -21.03 -11.21
C VAL A 83 3.09 -21.34 -10.43
N ILE A 84 3.07 -22.39 -9.61
CA ILE A 84 4.26 -22.84 -8.87
C ILE A 84 5.36 -23.28 -9.82
N GLN A 85 5.02 -24.02 -10.88
CA GLN A 85 5.99 -24.51 -11.83
C GLN A 85 6.63 -23.37 -12.63
N ALA A 86 5.82 -22.43 -13.14
CA ALA A 86 6.34 -21.24 -13.83
C ALA A 86 7.26 -20.39 -12.93
N ALA A 87 6.93 -20.25 -11.64
CA ALA A 87 7.79 -19.54 -10.70
C ALA A 87 9.15 -20.22 -10.50
N LYS A 88 9.20 -21.56 -10.44
CA LYS A 88 10.46 -22.30 -10.36
C LYS A 88 11.31 -22.13 -11.61
N GLU A 89 10.69 -22.24 -12.78
CA GLU A 89 11.38 -22.05 -14.07
C GLU A 89 11.93 -20.63 -14.21
N ALA A 90 11.17 -19.62 -13.77
CA ALA A 90 11.64 -18.24 -13.74
C ALA A 90 12.86 -18.06 -12.83
N LEU A 91 12.91 -18.73 -11.66
CA LEU A 91 14.10 -18.68 -10.80
C LEU A 91 15.34 -19.28 -11.48
N ASP A 92 15.18 -20.39 -12.19
CA ASP A 92 16.29 -21.06 -12.89
C ASP A 92 16.79 -20.23 -14.10
N THR A 93 15.89 -19.55 -14.80
CA THR A 93 16.20 -18.83 -16.06
C THR A 93 16.52 -17.35 -15.87
N HIS A 94 15.90 -16.67 -14.90
CA HIS A 94 15.99 -15.22 -14.69
C HIS A 94 16.64 -14.84 -13.35
N GLY A 95 16.86 -15.81 -12.45
CA GLY A 95 17.39 -15.57 -11.12
C GLY A 95 16.35 -15.00 -10.14
N ALA A 96 16.79 -14.74 -8.90
CA ALA A 96 15.90 -14.34 -7.81
C ALA A 96 15.64 -12.83 -7.70
N GLY A 97 16.44 -11.99 -8.36
CA GLY A 97 16.31 -10.54 -8.24
C GLY A 97 17.28 -9.76 -9.12
N MET A 98 16.97 -8.48 -9.29
CA MET A 98 17.68 -7.61 -10.24
C MET A 98 18.69 -6.66 -9.60
N SER A 99 18.65 -6.47 -8.28
CA SER A 99 19.51 -5.53 -7.55
C SER A 99 19.53 -4.10 -8.12
N SER A 100 18.46 -3.69 -8.81
CA SER A 100 18.38 -2.42 -9.54
C SER A 100 16.94 -2.02 -9.83
N VAL A 101 16.73 -0.73 -10.13
CA VAL A 101 15.46 -0.20 -10.62
C VAL A 101 15.31 -0.43 -12.12
N ARG A 102 14.08 -0.36 -12.62
CA ARG A 102 13.71 -0.65 -14.02
C ARG A 102 14.61 0.04 -15.06
N PHE A 103 14.85 1.34 -14.91
CA PHE A 103 15.56 2.15 -15.91
C PHE A 103 17.07 1.87 -16.01
N ILE A 104 17.73 1.46 -14.92
CA ILE A 104 19.19 1.29 -14.91
C ILE A 104 19.57 -0.08 -15.49
N CYS A 105 19.23 -1.14 -14.76
CA CYS A 105 19.46 -2.53 -15.18
C CYS A 105 18.46 -3.50 -14.53
N GLY A 106 17.28 -3.01 -14.16
CA GLY A 106 16.26 -3.79 -13.46
C GLY A 106 15.15 -4.35 -14.35
N THR A 107 15.22 -4.18 -15.66
CA THR A 107 14.18 -4.68 -16.58
C THR A 107 14.67 -5.92 -17.31
N GLN A 108 13.99 -7.04 -17.07
CA GLN A 108 14.11 -8.26 -17.89
C GLN A 108 12.98 -8.34 -18.93
N ASP A 109 13.16 -9.20 -19.92
CA ASP A 109 12.16 -9.58 -20.92
C ASP A 109 10.83 -10.01 -20.29
N ILE A 110 10.84 -10.84 -19.25
CA ILE A 110 9.63 -11.30 -18.55
C ILE A 110 8.78 -10.15 -17.98
N HIS A 111 9.41 -9.02 -17.59
CA HIS A 111 8.67 -7.84 -17.14
C HIS A 111 7.89 -7.20 -18.29
N ARG A 112 8.53 -7.02 -19.46
CA ARG A 112 7.87 -6.46 -20.64
C ARG A 112 6.82 -7.39 -21.20
N GLU A 113 7.07 -8.71 -21.19
CA GLU A 113 6.07 -9.70 -21.60
C GLU A 113 4.82 -9.63 -20.73
N LEU A 114 4.98 -9.53 -19.40
CA LEU A 114 3.86 -9.37 -18.49
C LEU A 114 3.11 -8.05 -18.72
N GLU A 115 3.81 -6.93 -18.93
CA GLU A 115 3.20 -5.63 -19.24
C GLU A 115 2.33 -5.69 -20.51
N ILE A 116 2.82 -6.34 -21.57
CA ILE A 116 2.08 -6.52 -22.82
C ILE A 116 0.85 -7.41 -22.60
N LYS A 117 0.99 -8.52 -21.86
CA LYS A 117 -0.12 -9.43 -21.55
C LYS A 117 -1.21 -8.73 -20.73
N ILE A 118 -0.84 -7.94 -19.73
CA ILE A 118 -1.77 -7.16 -18.90
C ILE A 118 -2.49 -6.10 -19.76
N ALA A 119 -1.75 -5.34 -20.57
CA ALA A 119 -2.34 -4.34 -21.46
C ALA A 119 -3.37 -4.97 -22.41
N LYS A 120 -3.02 -6.09 -23.05
CA LYS A 120 -3.92 -6.85 -23.92
C LYS A 120 -5.15 -7.38 -23.17
N PHE A 121 -4.98 -7.92 -21.97
CA PHE A 121 -6.08 -8.44 -21.16
C PHE A 121 -7.11 -7.36 -20.81
N HIS A 122 -6.64 -6.14 -20.51
CA HIS A 122 -7.51 -5.01 -20.17
C HIS A 122 -7.96 -4.16 -21.37
N GLY A 123 -7.54 -4.48 -22.59
CA GLY A 123 -7.83 -3.66 -23.78
C GLY A 123 -7.25 -2.25 -23.67
N ARG A 124 -5.99 -2.13 -23.21
CA ARG A 124 -5.24 -0.88 -23.07
C ARG A 124 -4.02 -0.87 -24.00
N GLU A 125 -3.52 0.32 -24.29
CA GLU A 125 -2.38 0.52 -25.19
C GLU A 125 -1.06 0.02 -24.59
N ASP A 126 -0.85 0.24 -23.29
CA ASP A 126 0.32 -0.26 -22.54
C ASP A 126 -0.03 -0.49 -21.06
N SER A 127 0.90 -1.08 -20.31
CA SER A 127 0.82 -1.15 -18.86
C SER A 127 2.20 -1.02 -18.21
N ILE A 128 2.22 -0.67 -16.92
CA ILE A 128 3.44 -0.51 -16.12
C ILE A 128 3.35 -1.36 -14.85
N LEU A 129 4.41 -2.09 -14.54
CA LEU A 129 4.49 -2.90 -13.33
C LEU A 129 4.96 -2.10 -12.12
N TYR A 130 4.30 -2.35 -11.00
CA TYR A 130 4.71 -1.99 -9.65
C TYR A 130 4.82 -3.25 -8.79
N ALA A 131 5.61 -3.20 -7.72
CA ALA A 131 5.76 -4.34 -6.81
C ALA A 131 4.45 -4.68 -6.07
N ALA A 132 3.66 -3.66 -5.72
CA ALA A 132 2.32 -3.82 -5.19
C ALA A 132 1.36 -2.74 -5.73
N CYS A 133 0.06 -3.03 -5.69
CA CYS A 133 -0.98 -2.05 -6.03
C CYS A 133 -1.01 -0.85 -5.07
N PHE A 134 -0.46 -1.01 -3.85
CA PHE A 134 -0.28 0.10 -2.92
C PHE A 134 0.68 1.14 -3.51
N ASP A 135 1.82 0.69 -4.07
CA ASP A 135 2.82 1.56 -4.71
C ASP A 135 2.29 2.19 -6.00
N ALA A 136 1.55 1.41 -6.81
CA ALA A 136 0.93 1.90 -8.02
C ALA A 136 0.01 3.10 -7.73
N ASN A 137 -0.87 2.97 -6.73
CA ASN A 137 -1.75 4.07 -6.31
C ASN A 137 -0.97 5.24 -5.69
N GLY A 138 0.08 4.95 -4.90
CA GLY A 138 0.92 5.96 -4.28
C GLY A 138 1.67 6.84 -5.29
N GLY A 139 2.20 6.22 -6.35
CA GLY A 139 2.96 6.90 -7.39
C GLY A 139 2.13 7.47 -8.55
N PHE A 140 0.82 7.20 -8.60
CA PHE A 140 -0.03 7.62 -9.72
C PHE A 140 -0.38 9.10 -9.70
N PHE A 141 -0.92 9.60 -8.58
CA PHE A 141 -1.54 10.93 -8.54
C PHE A 141 -0.55 12.07 -8.67
N ASP A 142 0.59 12.01 -7.98
CA ASP A 142 1.60 13.09 -7.97
C ASP A 142 2.28 13.26 -9.33
N VAL A 143 2.40 12.18 -10.11
CA VAL A 143 3.00 12.21 -11.45
C VAL A 143 2.07 12.83 -12.49
N LEU A 144 0.75 12.66 -12.31
CA LEU A 144 -0.26 13.06 -13.30
C LEU A 144 -0.98 14.37 -12.97
N THR A 145 -0.80 14.91 -11.76
CA THR A 145 -1.54 16.09 -11.30
C THR A 145 -0.61 17.12 -10.67
N ASN A 146 -1.05 18.37 -10.68
CA ASN A 146 -0.37 19.49 -10.04
C ASN A 146 -1.35 20.36 -9.21
N GLU A 147 -0.87 21.46 -8.63
CA GLU A 147 -1.68 22.38 -7.83
C GLU A 147 -2.89 23.01 -8.56
N ASN A 148 -2.89 22.98 -9.89
CA ASN A 148 -3.99 23.45 -10.74
C ASN A 148 -4.97 22.33 -11.09
N ASP A 149 -4.90 21.16 -10.48
CA ASP A 149 -5.85 20.07 -10.68
C ASP A 149 -6.74 19.86 -9.46
N ALA A 150 -7.80 19.08 -9.64
CA ALA A 150 -8.66 18.61 -8.57
C ALA A 150 -8.83 17.08 -8.65
N ILE A 151 -8.74 16.41 -7.50
CA ILE A 151 -9.04 14.99 -7.36
C ILE A 151 -10.28 14.85 -6.49
N ILE A 152 -11.26 14.11 -6.99
CA ILE A 152 -12.52 13.82 -6.31
C ILE A 152 -12.54 12.32 -6.02
N SER A 153 -12.57 11.95 -4.74
CA SER A 153 -12.45 10.56 -4.27
C SER A 153 -13.66 10.12 -3.46
N ASP A 154 -14.09 8.87 -3.64
CA ASP A 154 -15.08 8.23 -2.78
C ASP A 154 -14.54 8.14 -1.34
N GLU A 155 -15.41 8.26 -0.34
CA GLU A 155 -15.00 8.22 1.07
C GLU A 155 -14.54 6.85 1.57
N LEU A 156 -14.93 5.76 0.90
CA LEU A 156 -14.50 4.39 1.22
C LEU A 156 -13.41 3.86 0.30
N ASN A 157 -12.78 4.75 -0.50
CA ASN A 157 -11.63 4.36 -1.30
C ASN A 157 -10.52 3.75 -0.43
N HIS A 158 -9.81 2.77 -1.02
CA HIS A 158 -8.75 2.05 -0.33
C HIS A 158 -7.66 2.98 0.19
N ALA A 159 -7.03 2.63 1.31
CA ALA A 159 -6.04 3.46 1.99
C ALA A 159 -4.89 3.90 1.05
N SER A 160 -4.48 3.05 0.11
CA SER A 160 -3.43 3.40 -0.87
C SER A 160 -3.81 4.54 -1.82
N ILE A 161 -5.10 4.66 -2.18
CA ILE A 161 -5.60 5.78 -2.99
C ILE A 161 -5.55 7.05 -2.15
N ILE A 162 -6.01 6.97 -0.89
CA ILE A 162 -6.00 8.10 0.05
C ILE A 162 -4.57 8.59 0.26
N ASP A 163 -3.61 7.69 0.47
CA ASP A 163 -2.21 8.05 0.66
C ASP A 163 -1.57 8.61 -0.61
N GLY A 164 -1.86 8.07 -1.79
CA GLY A 164 -1.44 8.66 -3.07
C GLY A 164 -1.98 10.08 -3.27
N ILE A 165 -3.26 10.30 -2.99
CA ILE A 165 -3.89 11.63 -3.04
C ILE A 165 -3.25 12.58 -2.00
N ARG A 166 -2.87 12.09 -0.82
CA ARG A 166 -2.21 12.91 0.20
C ARG A 166 -0.85 13.42 -0.26
N LEU A 167 -0.10 12.64 -1.04
CA LEU A 167 1.22 13.00 -1.55
C LEU A 167 1.17 14.07 -2.65
N CYS A 168 0.13 14.08 -3.47
CA CYS A 168 0.02 15.04 -4.57
C CYS A 168 -0.37 16.47 -4.12
N LYS A 169 -0.13 17.44 -5.01
CA LYS A 169 -0.44 18.87 -4.81
C LYS A 169 -1.85 19.29 -5.23
N ALA A 170 -2.57 18.44 -5.96
CA ALA A 170 -3.91 18.75 -6.44
C ALA A 170 -4.88 19.06 -5.29
N LYS A 171 -5.93 19.84 -5.58
CA LYS A 171 -7.02 20.11 -4.64
C LYS A 171 -7.80 18.82 -4.39
N LYS A 172 -8.15 18.56 -3.13
CA LYS A 172 -8.63 17.24 -2.67
C LYS A 172 -10.08 17.36 -2.23
N TYR A 173 -10.96 16.61 -2.89
CA TYR A 173 -12.38 16.58 -2.58
C TYR A 173 -12.82 15.15 -2.31
N ARG A 174 -13.74 14.99 -1.37
CA ARG A 174 -14.30 13.69 -0.99
C ARG A 174 -15.81 13.74 -1.10
N TYR A 175 -16.40 12.80 -1.84
CA TYR A 175 -17.85 12.63 -1.93
C TYR A 175 -18.30 11.41 -1.13
N LYS A 176 -19.56 11.40 -0.72
CA LYS A 176 -20.15 10.28 0.04
C LYS A 176 -20.18 8.99 -0.77
N HIS A 177 -20.06 7.85 -0.10
CA HIS A 177 -19.92 6.55 -0.75
C HIS A 177 -21.06 6.26 -1.75
N ILE A 178 -20.72 6.09 -3.03
CA ILE A 178 -21.67 5.79 -4.13
C ILE A 178 -22.75 6.90 -4.33
N ASP A 179 -22.60 8.07 -3.71
CA ASP A 179 -23.55 9.17 -3.84
C ASP A 179 -23.25 10.02 -5.09
N MET A 180 -23.92 9.69 -6.19
CA MET A 180 -23.74 10.39 -7.47
C MET A 180 -24.22 11.84 -7.42
N ALA A 181 -25.17 12.20 -6.55
CA ALA A 181 -25.64 13.57 -6.42
C ALA A 181 -24.62 14.45 -5.70
N ASP A 182 -23.97 13.92 -4.65
CA ASP A 182 -22.87 14.61 -3.98
C ASP A 182 -21.63 14.73 -4.89
N LEU A 183 -21.33 13.68 -5.67
CA LEU A 183 -20.29 13.74 -6.69
C LEU A 183 -20.57 14.83 -7.73
N GLU A 184 -21.78 14.89 -8.27
CA GLU A 184 -22.18 15.92 -9.25
C GLU A 184 -22.09 17.33 -8.68
N ARG A 185 -22.52 17.53 -7.42
CA ARG A 185 -22.38 18.81 -6.71
C ARG A 185 -20.90 19.25 -6.63
N ILE A 186 -20.00 18.36 -6.21
CA ILE A 186 -18.57 18.65 -6.10
C ILE A 186 -17.95 18.91 -7.48
N LEU A 187 -18.37 18.16 -8.52
CA LEU A 187 -17.94 18.42 -9.90
C LEU A 187 -18.35 19.82 -10.38
N ALA A 188 -19.57 20.26 -10.09
CA ALA A 188 -20.03 21.60 -10.44
C ALA A 188 -19.23 22.70 -9.72
N GLU A 189 -18.95 22.50 -8.43
CA GLU A 189 -18.13 23.42 -7.62
C GLU A 189 -16.70 23.53 -8.16
N THR A 190 -16.09 22.39 -8.50
CA THR A 190 -14.72 22.35 -9.03
C THR A 190 -14.59 22.89 -10.44
N LYS A 191 -15.61 22.74 -11.30
CA LYS A 191 -15.63 23.31 -12.66
C LYS A 191 -15.41 24.83 -12.67
N SER A 192 -16.01 25.53 -11.70
CA SER A 192 -15.86 26.99 -11.56
C SER A 192 -14.42 27.45 -11.29
N LEU A 193 -13.58 26.56 -10.74
CA LEU A 193 -12.16 26.83 -10.45
C LEU A 193 -11.28 26.84 -11.71
N PHE A 194 -11.75 26.24 -12.80
CA PHE A 194 -10.98 26.03 -14.03
C PHE A 194 -11.50 26.85 -15.23
N SER A 195 -12.62 27.57 -15.07
CA SER A 195 -13.23 28.42 -16.11
C SER A 195 -12.36 29.60 -16.60
N TYR A 196 -11.21 29.86 -15.97
CA TYR A 196 -10.26 30.90 -16.41
C TYR A 196 -9.25 30.43 -17.46
N TYR A 197 -9.18 29.13 -17.76
CA TYR A 197 -8.38 28.60 -18.86
C TYR A 197 -9.32 28.23 -20.03
N SER A 198 -9.83 29.25 -20.72
CA SER A 198 -10.35 29.05 -22.08
C SER A 198 -9.15 28.97 -23.03
N PHE A 199 -9.02 27.86 -23.75
CA PHE A 199 -8.32 27.86 -25.03
C PHE A 199 -9.18 28.57 -26.08
#